data_AF-A0A4P9ZQ48-F1
#
_entry.id   AF-A0A4P9ZQ48-F1
#
_cell.length_a   1.000
_cell.length_b   1.000
_cell.length_c   1.000
_cell.angle_alpha   90.00
_cell.angle_beta   90.00
_cell.angle_gamma   90.00
#
_symmetry.space_group_name_H-M   'P 1'
#
loop_
_entity.id
_entity.type
_entity.pdbx_description
1 polymer ?
#
loop_
_entity_poly.entity_id
_entity_poly.type
_entity_poly.pdbx_seq_one_letter_code
_entity_poly.pdbx_strand_id
1 'polypeptide(L)'
;MIKAGLGHVTTPVLLTHGEIDRTTNAKTTKEFHDQLPASLDKEYKGYPDCLHELHNEPNKEEVIEHWVGWILKRSQAPAPTPAA
;
A
#
# COMPACT_ATOMS: atom_id res chain seq x y z
N MET A 1 -2.89 17.71 6.19
CA MET A 1 -2.21 17.35 4.92
C MET A 1 -0.71 17.34 5.16
N ILE A 2 -0.10 16.16 5.24
CA ILE A 2 1.36 16.00 5.40
C ILE A 2 2.01 16.31 4.05
N LYS A 3 2.55 17.51 3.87
CA LYS A 3 3.32 17.89 2.66
C LYS A 3 4.83 17.73 2.84
N ALA A 4 5.33 17.79 4.07
CA ALA A 4 6.75 17.64 4.35
C ALA A 4 7.11 16.15 4.50
N GLY A 5 8.02 15.65 3.67
CA GLY A 5 8.64 14.32 3.84
C GLY A 5 8.41 13.31 2.72
N LEU A 6 7.39 13.48 1.86
CA LEU A 6 7.05 12.48 0.83
C LEU A 6 8.16 12.27 -0.20
N GLY A 7 8.92 13.32 -0.53
CA GLY A 7 10.07 13.24 -1.44
C GLY A 7 11.23 12.36 -0.95
N HIS A 8 11.24 11.99 0.34
CA HIS A 8 12.27 11.15 0.94
C HIS A 8 11.85 9.69 1.10
N VAL A 9 10.65 9.31 0.67
CA VAL A 9 10.20 7.92 0.72
C VAL A 9 10.94 7.13 -0.36
N THR A 10 11.74 6.16 0.06
CA THR A 10 12.56 5.30 -0.83
C THR A 10 12.20 3.82 -0.75
N THR A 11 11.43 3.41 0.27
CA THR A 11 10.95 2.04 0.42
C THR A 11 9.74 1.80 -0.46
N PRO A 12 9.61 0.63 -1.13
CA PRO A 12 8.41 0.31 -1.90
C PRO A 12 7.13 0.41 -1.04
N VAL A 13 6.03 0.92 -1.63
CA VAL A 13 4.79 1.20 -0.91
C VAL A 13 3.58 0.56 -1.59
N LEU A 14 2.86 -0.27 -0.84
CA LEU A 14 1.51 -0.73 -1.19
C LEU A 14 0.48 0.04 -0.36
N LEU A 15 -0.52 0.62 -1.03
CA LEU A 15 -1.68 1.25 -0.40
C LEU A 15 -2.95 0.53 -0.86
N THR A 16 -3.71 -0.01 0.09
CA THR A 16 -4.99 -0.66 -0.16
C THR A 16 -6.10 0.06 0.61
N HIS A 17 -7.32 0.09 0.06
CA HIS A 17 -8.45 0.77 0.73
C HIS A 17 -9.79 0.20 0.28
N GLY A 18 -10.74 0.02 1.21
CA GLY A 18 -12.14 -0.29 0.89
C GLY A 18 -12.90 0.98 0.52
N GLU A 19 -13.46 1.08 -0.68
CA GLU A 19 -13.96 2.35 -1.21
C GLU A 19 -15.25 2.84 -0.52
N ILE A 20 -15.93 1.97 0.23
CA ILE A 20 -17.08 2.35 1.08
C ILE A 20 -16.70 2.50 2.56
N ASP A 21 -15.40 2.59 2.90
CA ASP A 21 -14.93 2.90 4.25
C ASP A 21 -15.59 4.18 4.80
N ARG A 22 -16.10 4.09 6.02
CA ARG A 22 -16.77 5.20 6.75
C ARG A 22 -15.92 5.74 7.89
N THR A 23 -14.81 5.08 8.21
CA THR A 23 -13.86 5.45 9.27
C THR A 23 -12.77 6.35 8.70
N THR A 24 -12.24 6.02 7.52
CA THR A 24 -11.24 6.83 6.83
C THR A 24 -11.65 7.10 5.38
N ASN A 25 -10.91 7.98 4.67
CA ASN A 25 -11.31 8.48 3.36
C ASN A 25 -10.47 7.84 2.24
N ALA A 26 -11.12 7.01 1.41
CA ALA A 26 -10.51 6.32 0.27
C ALA A 26 -9.84 7.27 -0.74
N LYS A 27 -10.49 8.41 -1.02
CA LYS A 27 -9.96 9.44 -1.93
C LYS A 27 -8.65 10.00 -1.41
N THR A 28 -8.53 10.23 -0.10
CA THR A 28 -7.29 10.74 0.51
C THR A 28 -6.15 9.73 0.39
N THR A 29 -6.43 8.42 0.50
CA THR A 29 -5.40 7.37 0.26
C THR A 29 -4.90 7.39 -1.19
N LYS A 30 -5.80 7.55 -2.16
CA LYS A 30 -5.41 7.70 -3.57
C LYS A 30 -4.60 8.98 -3.81
N GLU A 31 -5.02 10.10 -3.25
CA GLU A 31 -4.28 11.37 -3.32
C GLU A 31 -2.90 11.28 -2.68
N PHE A 32 -2.76 10.51 -1.59
CA PHE A 32 -1.47 10.24 -0.95
C PHE A 32 -0.57 9.43 -1.87
N HIS A 33 -1.09 8.35 -2.47
CA HIS A 33 -0.37 7.58 -3.49
C HIS A 33 0.15 8.47 -4.63
N ASP A 34 -0.69 9.37 -5.13
CA ASP A 34 -0.35 10.23 -6.28
C ASP A 34 0.73 11.26 -5.94
N GLN A 35 0.84 11.66 -4.67
CA GLN A 35 1.87 12.56 -4.16
C GLN A 35 3.22 11.89 -3.88
N LEU A 36 3.29 10.56 -3.78
CA LEU A 36 4.56 9.84 -3.62
C LEU A 36 5.45 10.02 -4.85
N PRO A 37 6.80 9.94 -4.72
CA PRO A 37 7.72 10.10 -5.85
C PRO A 37 7.34 9.19 -7.03
N ALA A 38 7.39 9.74 -8.25
CA ALA A 38 7.02 8.98 -9.45
C ALA A 38 7.99 7.82 -9.75
N SER A 39 9.24 7.92 -9.29
CA SER A 39 10.25 6.88 -9.41
C SER A 39 10.15 5.79 -8.32
N LEU A 40 9.26 5.95 -7.34
CA LEU A 40 9.07 4.97 -6.28
C LEU A 40 8.32 3.75 -6.82
N ASP A 41 8.75 2.56 -6.42
CA ASP A 41 7.96 1.34 -6.61
C ASP A 41 6.73 1.41 -5.69
N LYS A 42 5.60 1.82 -6.24
CA LYS A 42 4.37 2.07 -5.50
C LYS A 42 3.16 1.49 -6.22
N GLU A 43 2.17 1.07 -5.44
CA GLU A 43 0.91 0.58 -5.96
C GLU A 43 -0.25 1.06 -5.09
N TYR A 44 -1.37 1.36 -5.73
CA TYR A 44 -2.65 1.58 -5.08
C TYR A 44 -3.69 0.59 -5.59
N LYS A 45 -4.44 -0.02 -4.67
CA LYS A 45 -5.58 -0.88 -4.97
C LYS A 45 -6.81 -0.48 -4.13
N GLY A 46 -7.83 0.02 -4.81
CA GLY A 46 -9.18 0.20 -4.25
C GLY A 46 -10.00 -1.09 -4.34
N TYR A 47 -10.83 -1.33 -3.33
CA TYR A 47 -11.80 -2.42 -3.26
C TYR A 47 -13.22 -1.83 -3.18
N PRO A 48 -13.95 -1.74 -4.31
CA PRO A 48 -15.18 -0.96 -4.43
C PRO A 48 -16.27 -1.25 -3.38
N ASP A 49 -16.43 -2.53 -3.03
CA ASP A 49 -17.55 -2.99 -2.17
C ASP A 49 -17.13 -3.26 -0.71
N CYS A 50 -15.91 -2.90 -0.33
CA CYS A 50 -15.33 -3.24 0.98
C CYS A 50 -15.29 -2.05 1.95
N LEU A 51 -15.42 -2.32 3.26
CA LEU A 51 -15.29 -1.34 4.34
C LEU A 51 -13.82 -1.26 4.84
N HIS A 52 -13.66 -0.75 6.07
CA HIS A 52 -12.37 -0.39 6.67
C HIS A 52 -11.41 -1.58 6.83
N GLU A 53 -11.90 -2.72 7.31
CA GLU A 53 -11.08 -3.88 7.66
C GLU A 53 -11.02 -4.87 6.50
N LEU A 54 -10.28 -4.53 5.43
CA LEU A 54 -10.20 -5.37 4.21
C LEU A 54 -9.91 -6.86 4.46
N HIS A 55 -9.15 -7.20 5.50
CA HIS A 55 -8.81 -8.57 5.87
C HIS A 55 -9.95 -9.33 6.61
N ASN A 56 -11.02 -8.63 6.98
CA ASN A 56 -12.23 -9.19 7.58
C ASN A 56 -13.43 -9.15 6.62
N GLU A 57 -13.26 -8.68 5.39
CA GLU A 57 -14.30 -8.64 4.36
C GLU A 57 -14.61 -10.02 3.78
N PRO A 58 -15.76 -10.19 3.10
CA PRO A 58 -16.11 -11.47 2.46
C PRO A 58 -15.09 -11.98 1.44
N ASN A 59 -14.30 -11.09 0.83
CA ASN A 59 -13.23 -11.40 -0.13
C ASN A 59 -11.82 -11.36 0.49
N LYS A 60 -11.72 -11.52 1.82
CA LYS A 60 -10.44 -11.45 2.55
C LYS A 60 -9.33 -12.34 1.98
N GLU A 61 -9.65 -13.52 1.43
CA GLU A 61 -8.65 -14.40 0.83
C GLU A 61 -7.95 -13.73 -0.36
N GLU A 62 -8.69 -13.07 -1.25
CA GLU A 62 -8.14 -12.30 -2.37
C GLU A 62 -7.29 -11.12 -1.87
N VAL A 63 -7.80 -10.40 -0.88
CA VAL A 63 -7.11 -9.26 -0.25
C VAL A 63 -5.76 -9.71 0.31
N ILE A 64 -5.75 -10.78 1.11
CA ILE A 64 -4.55 -11.30 1.78
C ILE A 64 -3.58 -11.88 0.74
N GLU A 65 -4.06 -12.65 -0.23
CA GLU A 65 -3.23 -13.20 -1.30
C GLU A 65 -2.53 -12.08 -2.08
N HIS A 66 -3.26 -11.01 -2.41
CA HIS A 66 -2.67 -9.83 -3.05
C HIS A 66 -1.56 -9.22 -2.21
N TRP A 67 -1.80 -8.97 -0.91
CA TRP A 67 -0.78 -8.40 -0.02
C TRP A 67 0.47 -9.28 0.09
N VAL A 68 0.28 -10.59 0.28
CA VAL A 68 1.37 -11.56 0.38
C VAL A 68 2.17 -11.61 -0.91
N GLY A 69 1.51 -11.71 -2.06
CA GLY A 69 2.17 -11.71 -3.36
C GLY A 69 2.97 -10.44 -3.62
N TRP A 70 2.41 -9.28 -3.24
CA TRP A 70 3.10 -8.01 -3.30
C TRP A 70 4.41 -8.04 -2.51
N ILE A 71 4.31 -8.39 -1.22
CA ILE A 71 5.45 -8.44 -0.29
C ILE A 71 6.51 -9.41 -0.78
N LEU A 72 6.12 -10.66 -1.09
CA LEU A 72 7.06 -11.71 -1.50
C LEU A 72 7.82 -11.34 -2.77
N LYS A 73 7.19 -10.63 -3.71
CA LYS A 73 7.86 -10.16 -4.93
C LYS A 73 9.04 -9.22 -4.66
N ARG A 74 9.05 -8.50 -3.52
CA ARG A 74 10.11 -7.52 -3.19
C ARG A 74 10.86 -7.78 -1.90
N SER A 75 10.49 -8.83 -1.17
CA SER A 75 11.27 -9.32 -0.03
C SER A 75 12.40 -10.27 -0.46
N GLN A 76 12.51 -10.63 -1.74
CA GLN A 76 13.51 -11.58 -2.26
C GLN A 76 14.90 -10.96 -2.55
N ALA A 77 15.27 -9.85 -1.92
CA ALA A 77 16.63 -9.33 -2.01
C ALA A 77 17.59 -10.17 -1.14
N PRO A 78 18.84 -10.46 -1.60
CA PRO A 78 19.85 -11.03 -0.71
C PRO A 78 20.06 -10.10 0.48
N ALA A 79 20.20 -10.66 1.69
CA ALA A 79 20.46 -9.89 2.90
C ALA A 79 21.64 -8.92 2.67
N PRO A 80 21.55 -7.66 3.14
CA PRO A 80 22.67 -6.74 3.03
C PRO A 80 23.89 -7.38 3.69
N THR A 81 24.98 -7.54 2.93
CA THR A 81 26.25 -7.99 3.49
C THR A 81 26.66 -6.97 4.55
N PRO A 82 26.97 -7.40 5.79
CA PRO A 82 27.47 -6.49 6.81
C PRO A 82 28.69 -5.74 6.26
N ALA A 83 28.69 -4.41 6.40
CA ALA A 83 29.87 -3.62 6.09
C ALA A 83 31.04 -4.13 6.96
N ALA A 84 32.17 -4.43 6.32
CA ALA A 84 33.41 -4.86 6.97
C ALA A 84 34.00 -3.75 7.85
#